data_AF-A0A966SG10-F1
#
_entry.id   AF-A0A966SG10-F1
#
_cell.length_a   1.000
_cell.length_b   1.000
_cell.length_c   1.000
_cell.angle_alpha   90.00
_cell.angle_beta   90.00
_cell.angle_gamma   90.00
#
_symmetry.space_group_name_H-M   'P 1'
#
loop_
_entity.id
_entity.type
_entity.pdbx_description
1 polymer ?
#
loop_
_entity_poly.entity_id
_entity_poly.type
_entity_poly.pdbx_seq_one_letter_code
_entity_poly.pdbx_strand_id
1 'polypeptide(L)' 'MTAKEEPITFTGTVTQVLPGTMFRVALPNGHEVLAHISG' A
#
# COMPACT_ATOMS: atom_id res chain seq x y z
N MET A 1 1.54 7.89 27.65
CA MET A 1 2.51 7.21 26.77
C MET A 1 1.75 6.87 25.49
N THR A 2 1.97 7.65 24.43
CA THR A 2 1.19 7.53 23.19
C THR A 2 1.69 6.32 22.42
N ALA A 3 0.94 5.22 22.47
CA ALA A 3 1.14 4.07 21.60
C ALA A 3 0.83 4.51 20.16
N LYS A 4 1.84 5.00 19.43
CA LYS A 4 1.76 5.05 17.98
C LYS A 4 1.76 3.59 17.53
N GLU A 5 0.64 3.13 17.00
CA GLU A 5 0.59 1.85 16.30
C GLU A 5 1.71 1.80 15.27
N GLU A 6 2.49 0.73 15.30
CA GLU A 6 3.57 0.51 14.36
C GLU A 6 2.97 0.34 12.95
N PRO A 7 3.63 0.90 11.93
CA PRO A 7 3.17 0.73 10.55
C PRO A 7 3.16 -0.75 10.19
N ILE A 8 2.04 -1.23 9.68
CA ILE A 8 1.89 -2.63 9.29
C ILE A 8 2.48 -2.80 7.89
N THR A 9 3.58 -3.53 7.78
CA THR A 9 4.21 -3.87 6.49
C THR A 9 3.56 -5.09 5.87
N PHE A 10 3.09 -4.94 4.64
CA PHE A 10 2.59 -6.03 3.81
C PHE A 10 3.36 -6.10 2.49
N THR A 11 3.50 -7.31 1.97
CA THR A 11 3.96 -7.54 0.60
C THR A 11 2.75 -7.63 -0.31
N GLY A 12 2.75 -6.87 -1.40
CA GLY A 12 1.68 -6.89 -2.41
C GLY A 12 2.26 -6.76 -3.82
N THR A 13 1.45 -7.07 -4.82
CA THR A 13 1.84 -6.98 -6.24
C THR A 13 1.18 -5.78 -6.88
N VAL A 14 1.97 -4.93 -7.55
CA VAL A 14 1.43 -3.79 -8.30
C VAL A 14 0.65 -4.32 -9.51
N THR A 15 -0.65 -4.04 -9.57
CA THR A 15 -1.52 -4.49 -10.66
C THR A 15 -1.79 -3.38 -11.68
N GLN A 16 -1.81 -2.12 -11.25
CA GLN A 16 -2.08 -1.00 -12.14
C GLN A 16 -1.38 0.28 -11.68
N VAL A 17 -0.90 1.07 -12.64
CA VAL A 17 -0.30 2.39 -12.41
C VAL A 17 -1.36 3.46 -12.68
N LEU A 18 -1.55 4.39 -11.74
CA LEU A 18 -2.48 5.50 -11.86
C LEU A 18 -1.74 6.84 -12.01
N PRO A 19 -2.37 7.83 -12.66
CA PRO A 19 -1.85 9.20 -12.68
C PRO A 19 -1.72 9.75 -11.26
N GLY A 20 -0.71 10.60 -11.03
CA GLY A 20 -0.43 11.18 -9.71
C GLY A 20 0.41 10.31 -8.78
N THR A 21 1.27 9.44 -9.32
CA THR A 21 2.18 8.56 -8.55
C THR A 21 1.48 7.58 -7.59
N MET A 22 0.23 7.25 -7.90
CA MET A 22 -0.55 6.24 -7.18
C MET A 22 -0.48 4.90 -7.92
N PHE A 23 -0.45 3.82 -7.16
CA PHE A 23 -0.34 2.45 -7.65
C PHE A 23 -1.45 1.62 -7.01
N ARG A 24 -2.20 0.86 -7.80
CA ARG A 24 -3.02 -0.22 -7.26
C ARG A 24 -2.11 -1.39 -6.96
N VAL A 25 -2.16 -1.83 -5.72
CA VAL A 25 -1.44 -2.99 -5.21
C VAL A 25 -2.47 -4.01 -4.78
N ALA A 26 -2.46 -5.17 -5.42
CA ALA A 26 -3.20 -6.33 -4.94
C ALA A 26 -2.41 -6.99 -3.82
N LEU A 27 -3.04 -7.11 -2.66
CA LEU A 27 -2.51 -7.85 -1.55
C LEU A 27 -2.86 -9.35 -1.69
N PRO A 28 -2.04 -10.24 -1.11
CA PRO A 28 -2.28 -11.68 -1.15
C PRO A 28 -3.54 -12.12 -0.38
N ASN A 29 -4.10 -11.24 0.45
CA ASN A 29 -5.36 -11.45 1.17
C ASN A 29 -6.60 -11.16 0.29
N GLY A 30 -6.42 -10.84 -1.00
CA GLY A 30 -7.51 -10.61 -1.96
C GLY A 30 -8.06 -9.19 -1.97
N HIS A 31 -7.48 -8.29 -1.17
CA HIS A 31 -7.83 -6.86 -1.19
C HIS A 31 -6.92 -6.07 -2.12
N GLU A 32 -7.48 -5.08 -2.79
CA GLU A 32 -6.71 -4.09 -3.54
C GLU A 32 -6.59 -2.80 -2.72
N VAL A 33 -5.38 -2.27 -2.64
CA VAL A 33 -5.09 -1.00 -1.98
C VAL A 33 -4.46 -0.02 -2.96
N LEU A 34 -4.67 1.27 -2.70
CA LEU A 34 -3.96 2.34 -3.37
C LEU A 34 -2.73 2.71 -2.54
N ALA A 35 -1.56 2.49 -3.11
CA ALA A 35 -0.29 2.89 -2.53
C ALA A 35 0.27 4.09 -3.30
N HIS A 36 1.06 4.92 -2.63
CA HIS A 36 1.88 5.95 -3.27
C HIS A 36 3.34 5.69 -2.93
N ILE A 37 4.26 6.23 -3.73
CA ILE A 37 5.68 6.14 -3.42
C ILE A 37 5.93 7.02 -2.18
N SER A 38 6.54 6.45 -1.16
CA SER A 38 7.19 7.23 -0.09
C SER A 38 8.61 7.54 -0.53
N GLY A 39 8.93 8.83 -0.67
CA GLY A 39 10.30 9.31 -0.82
C GLY A 39 11.02 9.39 0.52
#